data_AF-A0A4R0IQI7-F1
#
_entry.id   AF-A0A4R0IQI7-F1
#
_cell.length_a   1.000
_cell.length_b   1.000
_cell.length_c   1.000
_cell.angle_alpha   90.00
_cell.angle_beta   90.00
_cell.angle_gamma   90.00
#
_symmetry.space_group_name_H-M   'P 1'
#
loop_
_entity.id
_entity.type
_entity.pdbx_description
1 polymer ?
#
loop_
_entity_poly.entity_id
_entity_poly.type
_entity_poly.pdbx_seq_one_letter_code
_entity_poly.pdbx_strand_id
1 'polypeptide(L)'
;MRLFLVKEQGEPRWVAALANENMYGYVANTGKFHDNYALRNDYYMERDFTYEEIGPAEARRLIDGGLGRFDESEDDDVLALWRDDPRPLDPADVLSIVAGFDR
;
A
#
# COMPACT_ATOMS: atom_id res chain seq x y z
N MET A 1 -2.19 7.58 11.51
CA MET A 1 -2.01 6.75 10.30
C MET A 1 -0.65 6.11 10.39
N ARG A 2 -0.50 4.85 9.98
CA ARG A 2 0.79 4.12 10.02
C ARG A 2 1.13 3.56 8.64
N LEU A 3 2.41 3.43 8.33
CA LEU A 3 2.88 2.86 7.07
C LEU A 3 3.57 1.54 7.34
N PHE A 4 3.40 0.59 6.43
CA PHE A 4 4.01 -0.72 6.53
C PHE A 4 4.67 -1.11 5.21
N LEU A 5 5.84 -1.74 5.32
CA LEU A 5 6.36 -2.63 4.30
C LEU A 5 5.74 -4.01 4.52
N VAL A 6 4.94 -4.46 3.56
CA VAL A 6 4.33 -5.79 3.59
C VAL A 6 5.21 -6.76 2.83
N LYS A 7 5.55 -7.88 3.47
CA LYS A 7 6.39 -8.93 2.90
C LYS A 7 5.64 -10.26 2.85
N GLU A 8 5.76 -10.93 1.72
CA GLU A 8 5.26 -12.28 1.50
C GLU A 8 6.47 -13.21 1.42
N GLN A 9 6.54 -14.21 2.28
CA GLN A 9 7.70 -15.12 2.35
C GLN A 9 9.07 -14.41 2.48
N GLY A 10 9.08 -13.22 3.10
CA GLY A 10 10.28 -12.39 3.28
C GLY A 10 10.56 -11.40 2.15
N GLU A 11 9.88 -11.52 1.01
CA GLU A 11 10.07 -10.62 -0.13
C GLU A 11 9.15 -9.40 -0.04
N PRO A 12 9.64 -8.16 -0.26
CA PRO A 12 8.81 -6.97 -0.37
C PRO A 12 7.73 -7.11 -1.45
N ARG A 13 6.47 -6.86 -1.09
CA ARG A 13 5.35 -6.88 -2.06
C ARG A 13 4.59 -5.56 -2.11
N TRP A 14 4.37 -4.94 -0.95
CA TRP A 14 3.54 -3.74 -0.87
C TRP A 14 4.10 -2.68 0.07
N VAL A 15 3.81 -1.43 -0.25
CA VAL A 15 3.71 -0.37 0.76
C VAL A 15 2.25 -0.24 1.13
N ALA A 16 1.92 -0.40 2.41
CA ALA A 16 0.56 -0.28 2.92
C ALA A 16 0.42 0.91 3.87
N ALA A 17 -0.76 1.51 3.90
CA ALA A 17 -1.13 2.57 4.83
C ALA A 17 -2.34 2.13 5.66
N LEU A 18 -2.22 2.15 6.98
CA LEU A 18 -3.30 1.86 7.91
C LEU A 18 -3.86 3.17 8.48
N ALA A 19 -5.14 3.41 8.20
CA ALA A 19 -5.89 4.53 8.73
C ALA A 19 -7.16 4.02 9.43
N ASN A 20 -7.22 4.18 10.75
CA ASN A 20 -8.22 3.55 11.61
C ASN A 20 -8.22 2.03 11.41
N GLU A 21 -9.29 1.47 10.86
CA GLU A 21 -9.45 0.03 10.55
C GLU A 21 -9.29 -0.28 9.06
N ASN A 22 -9.04 0.72 8.21
CA ASN A 22 -8.89 0.55 6.77
C ASN A 22 -7.43 0.41 6.38
N MET A 23 -7.14 -0.62 5.59
CA MET A 23 -5.82 -0.87 5.03
C MET A 23 -5.84 -0.47 3.57
N TYR A 24 -4.90 0.39 3.18
CA TYR A 24 -4.71 0.81 1.81
C TYR A 24 -3.40 0.24 1.27
N GLY A 25 -3.41 -0.30 0.05
CA GLY A 25 -2.21 -0.75 -0.64
C GLY A 25 -1.81 0.24 -1.74
N TYR A 26 -0.52 0.57 -1.84
CA TYR A 26 0.00 1.34 -2.97
C TYR A 26 0.07 0.47 -4.23
N VAL A 27 -0.56 0.93 -5.32
CA VAL A 27 -0.51 0.29 -6.63
C VAL A 27 0.31 1.17 -7.57
N ALA A 28 1.50 0.70 -7.96
CA ALA A 28 2.43 1.52 -8.75
C ALA A 28 1.89 1.89 -10.14
N ASN A 29 1.08 1.02 -10.74
CA ASN A 29 0.47 1.25 -12.06
C ASN A 29 -0.54 2.40 -12.07
N THR A 30 -1.16 2.73 -10.93
CA THR A 30 -2.08 3.87 -10.78
C THR A 30 -1.41 5.07 -10.13
N GLY A 31 -0.30 4.85 -9.42
CA GLY A 31 0.41 5.87 -8.66
C GLY A 31 -0.33 6.28 -7.37
N LYS A 32 -1.26 5.45 -6.88
CA LYS A 32 -2.14 5.80 -5.76
C LYS A 32 -2.24 4.68 -4.72
N PHE A 33 -2.70 5.04 -3.53
CA PHE A 33 -3.12 4.09 -2.50
C PHE A 33 -4.61 3.79 -2.64
N HIS A 34 -4.98 2.52 -2.58
CA HIS A 34 -6.36 2.05 -2.75
C HIS A 34 -6.81 1.20 -1.56
N ASP A 35 -8.09 1.25 -1.19
CA ASP A 35 -8.63 0.37 -0.12
C ASP A 35 -8.42 -1.09 -0.54
N ASN A 36 -7.70 -1.83 0.29
CA ASN A 36 -7.29 -3.19 -0.03
C ASN A 36 -7.85 -4.14 1.02
N TYR A 37 -9.02 -4.72 0.70
CA TYR A 37 -9.71 -5.66 1.57
C TYR A 37 -8.84 -6.88 1.91
N ALA A 38 -8.05 -7.38 0.96
CA ALA A 38 -7.18 -8.54 1.18
C ALA A 38 -6.09 -8.22 2.21
N LEU A 39 -5.38 -7.09 2.06
CA LEU A 39 -4.38 -6.66 3.06
C LEU A 39 -5.02 -6.37 4.43
N ARG A 40 -6.24 -5.83 4.47
CA ARG A 40 -6.96 -5.62 5.73
C ARG A 40 -7.29 -6.96 6.40
N ASN A 41 -7.83 -7.91 5.64
CA ASN A 41 -8.19 -9.23 6.15
C ASN A 41 -6.97 -9.98 6.68
N ASP A 42 -5.87 -9.95 5.93
CA ASP A 42 -4.63 -10.58 6.34
C ASP A 42 -4.04 -9.93 7.61
N TYR A 43 -3.96 -8.61 7.66
CA TYR A 43 -3.43 -7.88 8.83
C TYR A 43 -4.15 -8.23 10.14
N TYR A 44 -5.48 -8.39 10.11
CA TYR A 44 -6.28 -8.67 11.31
C TYR A 44 -6.53 -10.16 11.59
N MET A 45 -6.60 -11.00 10.55
CA MET A 45 -7.11 -12.36 10.66
C MET A 45 -6.12 -13.42 10.15
N GLU A 46 -5.71 -13.37 8.88
CA GLU A 46 -5.00 -14.49 8.22
C GLU A 46 -3.53 -14.58 8.67
N ARG A 47 -2.83 -13.44 8.78
CA ARG A 47 -1.43 -13.33 9.19
C ARG A 47 -0.46 -14.13 8.33
N ASP A 48 -0.75 -14.21 7.04
CA ASP A 48 0.09 -14.84 6.03
C ASP A 48 1.26 -13.92 5.62
N PHE A 49 1.08 -12.59 5.68
CA PHE A 49 2.17 -11.64 5.45
C PHE A 49 2.82 -11.13 6.73
N THR A 50 4.03 -10.61 6.56
CA THR A 50 4.72 -9.84 7.60
C THR A 50 4.55 -8.35 7.34
N TYR A 51 4.24 -7.60 8.39
CA TYR A 51 4.02 -6.16 8.36
C TYR A 51 5.10 -5.46 9.18
N GLU A 52 6.06 -4.84 8.49
CA GLU A 52 7.12 -4.06 9.12
C GLU A 52 6.73 -2.57 9.10
N GLU A 53 6.60 -1.93 10.26
CA GLU A 53 6.28 -0.50 10.31
C GLU A 53 7.46 0.33 9.76
N ILE A 54 7.16 1.25 8.84
CA ILE A 54 8.15 2.08 8.17
C ILE A 54 7.78 3.57 8.26
N GLY A 55 8.79 4.44 8.17
CA GLY A 55 8.58 5.89 8.14
C GLY A 55 8.28 6.42 6.72
N PRO A 56 7.82 7.68 6.60
CA PRO A 56 7.49 8.30 5.31
C PRO A 56 8.65 8.31 4.30
N ALA A 57 9.89 8.49 4.78
CA ALA A 57 11.07 8.50 3.91
C ALA A 57 11.34 7.14 3.26
N GLU A 58 11.16 6.04 4.00
CA GLU A 58 11.35 4.70 3.46
C GLU A 58 10.20 4.30 2.52
N ALA A 59 8.96 4.60 2.91
CA ALA A 59 7.81 4.39 2.05
C ALA A 59 7.98 5.11 0.70
N ARG A 60 8.48 6.36 0.73
CA ARG A 60 8.78 7.11 -0.50
C ARG A 60 9.82 6.40 -1.37
N ARG A 61 10.92 5.93 -0.78
CA ARG A 61 11.98 5.20 -1.52
C ARG A 61 11.43 3.94 -2.21
N LEU A 62 10.61 3.17 -1.50
CA LEU A 62 10.03 1.93 -2.04
C LEU A 62 9.01 2.21 -3.16
N ILE A 63 8.18 3.24 -2.99
CA ILE A 63 7.24 3.72 -4.02
C ILE A 63 7.99 4.16 -5.28
N ASP A 64 8.98 5.03 -5.13
CA ASP A 64 9.79 5.52 -6.26
C ASP A 64 10.60 4.38 -6.91
N GLY A 65 10.93 3.33 -6.15
CA GLY A 65 11.54 2.08 -6.63
C GLY A 65 10.59 1.15 -7.38
N GLY A 66 9.29 1.45 -7.44
CA GLY A 66 8.30 0.70 -8.20
C GLY A 66 7.68 -0.49 -7.46
N LEU A 67 7.83 -0.58 -6.14
CA LEU A 67 7.17 -1.62 -5.34
C LEU A 67 5.64 -1.51 -5.49
N GLY A 68 4.95 -2.65 -5.55
CA GLY A 68 3.50 -2.70 -5.79
C GLY A 68 3.11 -2.56 -7.27
N ARG A 69 4.03 -2.82 -8.20
CA ARG A 69 3.75 -2.91 -9.64
C ARG A 69 3.24 -4.30 -10.01
N PHE A 70 2.16 -4.32 -10.78
CA PHE A 70 1.57 -5.50 -11.40
C PHE A 70 1.99 -5.64 -12.87
N ASP A 71 1.93 -6.85 -13.39
CA ASP A 71 2.19 -7.11 -14.80
C ASP A 71 0.94 -6.76 -15.62
N GLU A 72 1.04 -5.78 -16.51
CA GLU A 72 -0.14 -5.31 -17.25
C GLU A 72 -0.72 -6.33 -18.24
N SER A 73 0.04 -7.38 -18.59
CA SER A 73 -0.42 -8.45 -19.48
C SER A 73 -1.10 -9.59 -18.72
N GLU A 74 -0.67 -9.84 -17.49
CA GLU A 74 -1.21 -10.93 -16.65
C GLU A 74 -2.33 -10.44 -15.71
N ASP A 75 -2.26 -9.17 -15.29
CA ASP A 75 -3.12 -8.58 -14.25
C ASP A 75 -4.09 -7.50 -14.80
N ASP A 76 -4.38 -7.48 -16.11
CA ASP A 76 -5.20 -6.41 -16.71
C ASP A 76 -6.58 -6.25 -16.05
N ASP A 77 -7.25 -7.38 -15.77
CA ASP A 77 -8.58 -7.38 -15.13
C ASP A 77 -8.56 -6.73 -13.74
N VAL A 78 -7.55 -7.05 -12.91
CA VAL A 78 -7.43 -6.46 -11.56
C VAL A 78 -6.94 -5.01 -11.63
N LEU A 79 -6.08 -4.68 -12.58
CA LEU A 79 -5.64 -3.31 -12.81
C LEU A 79 -6.78 -2.41 -13.29
N ALA A 80 -7.71 -2.93 -14.09
CA ALA A 80 -8.91 -2.21 -14.48
C ALA A 80 -9.76 -1.81 -13.25
N LEU A 81 -9.91 -2.72 -12.27
CA LEU A 81 -10.61 -2.43 -11.02
C LEU A 81 -9.92 -1.32 -10.21
N TRP A 82 -8.59 -1.35 -10.09
CA TRP A 82 -7.85 -0.30 -9.38
C TRP A 82 -7.94 1.06 -10.09
N ARG A 83 -7.92 1.06 -11.42
CA ARG A 83 -8.06 2.28 -12.22
C ARG A 83 -9.46 2.90 -12.11
N ASP A 84 -10.49 2.09 -11.84
CA ASP A 84 -11.87 2.54 -11.65
C ASP A 84 -12.21 2.91 -10.19
N ASP A 85 -11.27 2.76 -9.24
CA ASP A 85 -11.50 3.16 -7.85
C ASP A 85 -11.90 4.65 -7.78
N PRO A 86 -13.09 4.99 -7.23
CA PRO A 86 -13.56 6.36 -7.17
C PRO A 86 -12.91 7.18 -6.05
N ARG A 87 -12.18 6.55 -5.11
CA ARG A 87 -11.63 7.21 -3.92
C ARG A 87 -10.19 6.78 -3.59
N PRO A 88 -9.26 6.85 -4.55
CA PRO A 88 -7.85 6.60 -4.29
C PRO A 88 -7.25 7.72 -3.45
N LEU A 89 -6.25 7.39 -2.63
CA LEU A 89 -5.50 8.36 -1.84
C LEU A 89 -4.19 8.71 -2.55
N ASP A 90 -3.83 10.00 -2.52
CA ASP A 90 -2.55 10.46 -3.05
C ASP A 90 -1.40 10.07 -2.11
N PRO A 91 -0.28 9.51 -2.61
CA PRO A 91 0.87 9.21 -1.79
C PRO A 91 1.42 10.44 -1.05
N ALA A 92 1.44 11.62 -1.65
CA ALA A 92 1.94 12.82 -1.01
C ALA A 92 1.09 13.20 0.22
N ASP A 93 -0.23 13.06 0.13
CA ASP A 93 -1.15 13.33 1.24
C ASP A 93 -0.96 12.30 2.36
N VAL A 94 -0.93 11.01 2.00
CA VAL A 94 -0.70 9.90 2.96
C VAL A 94 0.62 10.09 3.71
N LEU A 95 1.72 10.33 2.99
CA LEU A 95 3.05 10.51 3.58
C LEU A 95 3.12 11.77 4.45
N SER A 96 2.47 12.87 4.02
CA SER A 96 2.44 14.13 4.77
C SER A 96 1.65 14.01 6.07
N ILE A 97 0.53 13.28 6.06
CA ILE A 97 -0.28 12.99 7.25
C ILE A 97 0.58 12.24 8.27
N VAL A 98 1.27 11.17 7.84
CA VAL A 98 2.12 10.36 8.73
C VAL A 98 3.29 11.17 9.29
N ALA A 99 3.98 11.95 8.45
CA ALA A 99 5.07 12.83 8.88
C ALA A 99 4.62 13.92 9.88
N GLY A 100 3.35 14.35 9.80
CA GLY A 100 2.76 15.32 10.74
C GLY A 100 2.38 14.73 12.10
N PHE A 101 2.21 13.40 12.20
CA PHE A 101 1.93 12.70 13.46
C PHE A 101 3.20 12.39 14.27
N ASP A 102 4.39 12.43 13.66
CA ASP A 102 5.69 12.18 14.31
C ASP A 102 6.31 13.44 14.97
N ARG A 103 5.49 14.46 15.30
CA ARG A 103 5.95 15.73 15.88
C ARG A 103 5.47 15.97 17.31
#